data_AF-F3YUY6-F1
#
_entry.id   AF-F3YUY6-F1
#
_cell.length_a   1.000
_cell.length_b   1.000
_cell.length_c   1.000
_cell.angle_alpha   90.00
_cell.angle_beta   90.00
_cell.angle_gamma   90.00
#
_symmetry.space_group_name_H-M   'P 1'
#
loop_
_entity.id
_entity.type
_entity.pdbx_description
1 polymer ?
#
loop_
_entity_poly.entity_id
_entity_poly.type
_entity_poly.pdbx_seq_one_letter_code
_entity_poly.pdbx_strand_id
1 'polypeptide(L)'
;MKSVISTDCTCRSARRSLPRFTSATSGGFTLVEMIVTLTITALAATMLFTFMGPAVTRSHEPVDRLDADMALATVAANVRMRYVALGTPGDTAWDNFTDGLGAEGSDQNNTYGAYTVVQKRWITFDTSGIEVDLTGNTGHAAYGKFLKLIIDNGGQPLVLLLSRQGA
;
A
#
# COMPACT_ATOMS: atom_id res chain seq x y z
N MET A 1 -41.53 9.85 -47.89
CA MET A 1 -42.84 9.66 -47.22
C MET A 1 -42.94 10.68 -46.09
N LYS A 2 -44.02 11.45 -46.10
CA LYS A 2 -44.38 12.49 -45.12
C LYS A 2 -44.84 11.87 -43.79
N SER A 3 -44.56 12.56 -42.68
CA SER A 3 -45.33 12.60 -41.41
C SER A 3 -44.40 13.26 -40.38
N VAL A 4 -44.49 14.52 -39.97
CA VAL A 4 -45.59 15.32 -39.37
C VAL A 4 -46.28 14.60 -38.22
N ILE A 5 -45.70 14.75 -37.02
CA ILE A 5 -46.46 14.74 -35.78
C ILE A 5 -46.02 15.96 -34.97
N SER A 6 -46.79 17.04 -35.14
CA SER A 6 -46.96 18.07 -34.13
C SER A 6 -47.81 17.48 -33.01
N THR A 7 -47.41 17.65 -31.75
CA THR A 7 -48.32 17.41 -30.63
C THR A 7 -48.20 18.59 -29.69
N ASP A 8 -49.27 19.38 -29.70
CA ASP A 8 -49.58 20.43 -28.76
C ASP A 8 -49.33 19.97 -27.33
N CYS A 9 -48.31 20.54 -26.67
CA CYS A 9 -48.28 20.59 -25.22
C CYS A 9 -49.04 21.84 -24.78
N THR A 10 -50.34 21.66 -24.58
CA THR A 10 -51.25 22.64 -24.02
C THR A 10 -50.80 23.05 -22.62
N CYS A 11 -50.72 24.37 -22.44
CA CYS A 11 -50.46 25.04 -21.18
C CYS A 11 -51.47 24.59 -20.11
N ARG A 12 -51.00 23.89 -19.06
CA ARG A 12 -51.75 23.74 -17.81
C ARG A 12 -50.92 24.31 -16.68
N SER A 13 -51.13 25.60 -16.42
CA SER A 13 -50.56 26.32 -15.28
C SER A 13 -51.06 25.68 -13.98
N ALA A 14 -50.30 24.73 -13.45
CA ALA A 14 -50.47 24.27 -12.08
C ALA A 14 -49.93 25.37 -11.16
N ARG A 15 -50.79 26.30 -10.73
CA ARG A 15 -50.55 27.11 -9.53
C ARG A 15 -50.56 26.15 -8.33
N ARG A 16 -49.42 25.54 -8.03
CA ARG A 16 -49.19 24.94 -6.72
C ARG A 16 -49.11 26.08 -5.73
N SER A 17 -50.16 26.23 -4.93
CA SER A 17 -50.12 27.01 -3.69
C SER A 17 -49.05 26.37 -2.81
N LEU A 18 -47.87 26.98 -2.77
CA LEU A 18 -46.84 26.63 -1.81
C LEU A 18 -47.43 26.79 -0.39
N PRO A 19 -47.13 25.86 0.53
CA PRO A 19 -47.51 26.04 1.92
C PRO A 19 -46.86 27.32 2.43
N ARG A 20 -47.70 28.26 2.85
CA ARG A 20 -47.28 29.44 3.59
C ARG A 20 -46.73 28.92 4.92
N PHE A 21 -45.41 28.88 5.07
CA PHE A 21 -44.80 28.75 6.38
C PHE A 21 -45.22 29.97 7.19
N THR A 22 -46.27 29.82 7.99
CA THR A 22 -46.60 30.78 9.04
C THR A 22 -45.59 30.55 10.15
N SER A 23 -44.47 31.29 10.10
CA SER A 23 -43.60 31.48 11.26
C SER A 23 -44.32 32.37 12.26
N ALA A 24 -45.22 31.78 13.05
CA ALA A 24 -45.72 32.42 14.25
C ALA A 24 -44.66 32.24 15.35
N THR A 25 -43.66 33.12 15.38
CA THR A 25 -42.89 33.40 16.59
C THR A 25 -42.47 34.87 16.52
N SER A 26 -43.24 35.73 17.19
CA SER A 26 -42.87 37.13 17.44
C SER A 26 -41.79 37.17 18.52
N GLY A 27 -40.57 36.87 18.13
CA GLY A 27 -39.36 37.11 18.90
C GLY A 27 -38.29 37.57 17.92
N GLY A 28 -37.95 38.85 17.94
CA GLY A 28 -36.88 39.38 17.08
C GLY A 28 -35.54 38.75 17.46
N PHE A 29 -34.76 38.34 16.47
CA PHE A 29 -33.39 37.89 16.66
C PHE A 29 -32.60 38.97 17.40
N THR A 30 -32.18 38.67 18.62
CA THR A 30 -31.28 39.57 19.34
C THR A 30 -29.88 39.45 18.72
N LEU A 31 -29.14 40.56 18.67
CA LEU A 31 -27.75 40.55 18.19
C LEU A 31 -26.90 39.55 18.99
N VAL A 32 -27.19 39.39 20.28
CA VAL A 32 -26.48 38.46 21.16
C VAL A 32 -26.76 37.00 20.79
N GLU A 33 -28.00 36.64 20.46
CA GLU A 33 -28.37 35.27 20.08
C GLU A 33 -27.70 34.83 18.78
N MET A 34 -27.57 35.75 17.83
CA MET A 34 -26.87 35.49 16.57
C MET A 34 -25.36 35.25 16.79
N ILE A 35 -24.72 36.02 17.67
CA ILE A 35 -23.31 35.80 18.04
C ILE A 35 -23.13 34.46 18.77
N VAL A 36 -24.01 34.12 19.71
CA VAL A 36 -23.92 32.88 20.48
C VAL A 36 -24.12 31.65 19.58
N THR A 37 -25.10 31.67 18.68
CA THR A 37 -25.33 30.56 17.76
C THR A 37 -24.18 30.37 16.76
N LEU A 38 -23.62 31.46 16.22
CA LEU A 38 -22.46 31.40 15.33
C LEU A 38 -21.21 30.86 16.04
N THR A 39 -20.97 31.28 17.29
CA THR A 39 -19.82 30.79 18.08
C THR A 39 -19.96 29.30 18.41
N ILE A 40 -21.13 28.86 18.85
CA ILE A 40 -21.38 27.43 19.11
C ILE A 40 -21.24 26.61 17.82
N THR A 41 -21.77 27.10 16.70
CA THR A 41 -21.66 26.42 15.39
C THR A 41 -20.20 26.34 14.92
N ALA A 42 -19.43 27.41 15.09
CA ALA A 42 -18.00 27.43 14.75
C ALA A 42 -17.21 26.42 15.58
N LEU A 43 -17.46 26.35 16.90
CA LEU A 43 -16.82 25.37 17.78
C LEU A 43 -17.17 23.94 17.36
N ALA A 44 -18.45 23.64 17.12
CA ALA A 44 -18.88 22.33 16.65
C ALA A 44 -18.26 21.95 15.30
N ALA A 45 -18.17 22.89 14.35
CA ALA A 45 -17.55 22.68 13.05
C ALA A 45 -16.04 22.39 13.15
N THR A 46 -15.32 23.10 14.02
CA THR A 46 -13.88 22.85 14.24
C THR A 46 -13.61 21.47 14.82
N MET A 47 -14.43 21.02 15.78
CA MET A 47 -14.32 19.67 16.33
C MET A 47 -14.60 18.62 15.25
N LEU A 48 -15.67 18.78 14.47
CA LEU A 48 -16.02 17.87 13.38
C LEU A 48 -14.90 17.78 12.33
N PHE A 49 -14.31 18.91 11.94
CA PHE A 49 -13.22 18.96 10.97
C PHE A 49 -11.96 18.25 11.50
N THR A 50 -11.65 18.41 12.79
CA THR A 50 -10.49 17.77 13.42
C THR A 50 -10.62 16.25 13.42
N PHE A 51 -11.84 15.72 13.58
CA PHE A 51 -12.09 14.27 13.56
C PHE A 51 -12.23 13.68 12.15
N MET A 52 -12.93 14.35 11.23
CA MET A 52 -13.12 13.85 9.85
C MET A 52 -11.92 14.11 8.92
N GLY A 53 -11.18 15.20 9.15
CA GLY A 53 -10.07 15.61 8.29
C GLY A 53 -9.02 14.51 8.09
N PRO A 54 -8.45 13.93 9.16
CA PRO A 54 -7.47 12.86 9.05
C PRO A 54 -8.01 11.58 8.39
N ALA A 55 -9.25 11.21 8.69
CA ALA A 55 -9.88 10.00 8.16
C ALA A 55 -10.11 10.08 6.64
N VAL A 56 -10.47 11.25 6.12
CA VAL A 56 -10.66 11.45 4.67
C VAL A 56 -9.32 11.60 3.96
N THR A 57 -8.40 12.39 4.53
CA THR A 57 -7.12 12.72 3.86
C THR A 57 -6.13 11.55 3.80
N ARG A 58 -6.12 10.65 4.80
CA ARG A 58 -5.18 9.51 4.85
C ARG A 58 -5.81 8.15 4.52
N SER A 59 -7.03 8.15 3.97
CA SER A 59 -7.75 6.92 3.60
C SER A 59 -7.04 6.08 2.54
N HIS A 60 -6.12 6.67 1.78
CA HIS A 60 -5.34 6.01 0.74
C HIS A 60 -4.05 5.35 1.27
N GLU A 61 -3.46 5.84 2.37
CA GLU A 61 -2.25 5.26 2.97
C GLU A 61 -2.31 3.74 3.24
N PRO A 62 -3.41 3.17 3.77
CA PRO A 62 -3.49 1.72 3.93
C PRO A 62 -3.57 0.97 2.60
N VAL A 63 -4.15 1.57 1.56
CA VAL A 63 -4.25 0.96 0.22
C VAL A 63 -2.89 0.94 -0.45
N ASP A 64 -2.14 2.05 -0.40
CA ASP A 64 -0.80 2.12 -0.98
C ASP A 64 0.16 1.12 -0.32
N ARG A 65 0.02 0.92 1.00
CA ARG A 65 0.78 -0.12 1.73
C ARG A 65 0.41 -1.53 1.29
N LEU A 66 -0.89 -1.81 1.13
CA LEU A 66 -1.36 -3.10 0.64
C LEU A 66 -0.86 -3.39 -0.78
N ASP A 67 -0.83 -2.39 -1.66
CA ASP A 67 -0.32 -2.56 -3.02
C ASP A 67 1.19 -2.84 -3.03
N ALA A 68 1.96 -2.16 -2.17
CA ALA A 68 3.38 -2.42 -1.97
C ALA A 68 3.64 -3.85 -1.45
N ASP A 69 2.85 -4.31 -0.48
CA ASP A 69 2.90 -5.68 0.03
C ASP A 69 2.51 -6.70 -1.06
N MET A 70 1.48 -6.37 -1.85
CA MET A 70 1.05 -7.01 -3.10
C MET A 70 2.22 -7.37 -4.01
N ALA A 71 2.94 -6.31 -4.39
CA ALA A 71 4.08 -6.37 -5.28
C ALA A 71 5.23 -7.18 -4.69
N LEU A 72 5.54 -6.98 -3.41
CA LEU A 72 6.63 -7.66 -2.72
C LEU A 72 6.37 -9.15 -2.55
N ALA A 73 5.13 -9.53 -2.21
CA ALA A 73 4.70 -10.92 -2.13
C ALA A 73 4.83 -11.64 -3.48
N THR A 74 4.53 -10.94 -4.57
CA THR A 74 4.70 -11.46 -5.93
C THR A 74 6.18 -11.70 -6.26
N VAL A 75 7.06 -10.74 -5.93
CA VAL A 75 8.51 -10.89 -6.10
C VAL A 75 9.02 -12.09 -5.31
N ALA A 76 8.63 -12.20 -4.03
CA ALA A 76 9.03 -13.30 -3.17
C ALA A 76 8.53 -14.66 -3.69
N ALA A 77 7.32 -14.71 -4.24
CA ALA A 77 6.77 -15.91 -4.87
C ALA A 77 7.58 -16.31 -6.11
N ASN A 78 7.96 -15.35 -6.97
CA ASN A 78 8.78 -15.60 -8.15
C ASN A 78 10.19 -16.09 -7.79
N VAL A 79 10.82 -15.46 -6.78
CA VAL A 79 12.12 -15.90 -6.24
C VAL A 79 12.03 -17.31 -5.70
N ARG A 80 11.00 -17.60 -4.89
CA ARG A 80 10.78 -18.95 -4.33
C ARG A 80 10.48 -19.98 -5.40
N MET A 81 9.69 -19.64 -6.42
CA MET A 81 9.40 -20.52 -7.55
C MET A 81 10.69 -20.88 -8.30
N ARG A 82 11.55 -19.90 -8.58
CA ARG A 82 12.84 -20.16 -9.20
C ARG A 82 13.75 -21.00 -8.33
N TYR A 83 13.80 -20.72 -7.03
CA TYR A 83 14.54 -21.51 -6.07
C TYR A 83 14.09 -22.98 -6.05
N VAL A 84 12.77 -23.23 -6.03
CA VAL A 84 12.23 -24.61 -6.10
C VAL A 84 12.54 -25.26 -7.45
N ALA A 85 12.48 -24.50 -8.55
CA ALA A 85 12.80 -25.01 -9.88
C ALA A 85 14.29 -25.41 -10.05
N LEU A 86 15.19 -24.90 -9.20
CA LEU A 86 16.60 -25.31 -9.20
C LEU A 86 16.81 -26.71 -8.62
N GLY A 87 15.92 -27.19 -7.74
CA GLY A 87 16.03 -28.50 -7.10
C GLY A 87 17.34 -28.64 -6.32
N THR A 88 18.22 -29.54 -6.78
CA THR A 88 19.59 -29.72 -6.28
C THR A 88 20.59 -29.09 -7.24
N PRO A 89 20.79 -27.75 -7.22
CA PRO A 89 21.62 -27.08 -8.19
C PRO A 89 23.10 -27.43 -8.00
N GLY A 90 23.79 -27.71 -9.12
CA GLY A 90 25.24 -27.60 -9.19
C GLY A 90 25.69 -26.14 -8.97
N ASP A 91 26.98 -25.94 -8.67
CA ASP A 91 27.53 -24.65 -8.24
C ASP A 91 27.15 -23.50 -9.19
N THR A 92 27.35 -23.69 -10.49
CA THR A 92 27.06 -22.66 -11.50
C THR A 92 25.58 -22.23 -11.56
N ALA A 93 24.65 -23.16 -11.33
CA ALA A 93 23.22 -22.83 -11.36
C ALA A 93 22.80 -22.05 -10.11
N TRP A 94 23.42 -22.36 -8.97
CA TRP A 94 23.25 -21.62 -7.73
C TRP A 94 23.82 -20.21 -7.84
N ASP A 95 25.05 -20.07 -8.34
CA ASP A 95 25.72 -18.78 -8.53
C ASP A 95 24.89 -17.88 -9.46
N ASN A 96 24.50 -18.38 -10.63
CA ASN A 96 23.63 -17.65 -11.58
C ASN A 96 22.30 -17.21 -10.96
N PHE A 97 21.69 -18.04 -10.10
CA PHE A 97 20.48 -17.66 -9.39
C PHE A 97 20.75 -16.53 -8.41
N THR A 98 21.79 -16.66 -7.60
CA THR A 98 22.12 -15.64 -6.61
C THR A 98 22.54 -14.32 -7.24
N ASP A 99 23.29 -14.34 -8.34
CA ASP A 99 23.65 -13.14 -9.10
C ASP A 99 22.43 -12.48 -9.73
N GLY A 100 21.48 -13.29 -10.23
CA GLY A 100 20.22 -12.80 -10.77
C GLY A 100 19.32 -12.06 -9.78
N LEU A 101 19.52 -12.24 -8.46
CA LEU A 101 18.81 -11.48 -7.42
C LEU A 101 19.30 -10.03 -7.29
N GLY A 102 20.44 -9.69 -7.89
CA GLY A 102 21.04 -8.37 -7.79
C GLY A 102 22.06 -8.22 -6.64
N ALA A 103 22.64 -7.02 -6.55
CA ALA A 103 23.61 -6.66 -5.53
C ALA A 103 22.93 -5.97 -4.33
N GLU A 104 23.54 -6.03 -3.15
CA GLU A 104 23.07 -5.28 -1.98
C GLU A 104 23.07 -3.76 -2.26
N GLY A 105 21.99 -3.08 -1.88
CA GLY A 105 21.79 -1.65 -2.10
C GLY A 105 21.39 -1.26 -3.52
N SER A 106 20.99 -2.21 -4.36
CA SER A 106 20.60 -1.94 -5.75
C SER A 106 19.11 -2.16 -6.01
N ASP A 107 18.55 -1.31 -6.87
CA ASP A 107 17.21 -1.48 -7.42
C ASP A 107 17.24 -2.51 -8.53
N GLN A 108 16.31 -3.45 -8.46
CA GLN A 108 16.14 -4.53 -9.41
C GLN A 108 14.84 -4.32 -10.18
N ASN A 109 14.91 -4.52 -11.49
CA ASN A 109 13.74 -4.66 -12.35
C ASN A 109 14.05 -5.80 -13.33
N ASN A 110 13.84 -7.03 -12.86
CA ASN A 110 14.26 -8.24 -13.55
C ASN A 110 13.08 -9.22 -13.65
N THR A 111 13.36 -10.46 -14.04
CA THR A 111 12.35 -11.52 -14.21
C THR A 111 11.57 -11.82 -12.92
N TYR A 112 12.09 -11.47 -11.75
CA TYR A 112 11.39 -11.65 -10.47
C TYR A 112 10.41 -10.51 -10.16
N GLY A 113 10.61 -9.34 -10.77
CA GLY A 113 9.81 -8.13 -10.60
C GLY A 113 10.67 -6.91 -10.24
N ALA A 114 10.00 -5.85 -9.79
CA ALA A 114 10.64 -4.62 -9.32
C ALA A 114 10.76 -4.62 -7.78
N TYR A 115 11.97 -4.48 -7.26
CA TYR A 115 12.26 -4.47 -5.83
C TYR A 115 13.64 -3.86 -5.55
N THR A 116 13.88 -3.39 -4.34
CA THR A 116 15.20 -2.95 -3.90
C THR A 116 15.81 -4.02 -2.99
N VAL A 117 17.08 -4.38 -3.22
CA VAL A 117 17.80 -5.29 -2.34
C VAL A 117 18.40 -4.49 -1.19
N VAL A 118 17.86 -4.64 0.02
CA VAL A 118 18.38 -3.95 1.21
C VAL A 118 19.59 -4.69 1.77
N GLN A 119 19.52 -6.02 1.84
CA GLN A 119 20.61 -6.86 2.34
C GLN A 119 20.68 -8.17 1.55
N LYS A 120 21.89 -8.60 1.21
CA LYS A 120 22.15 -9.89 0.59
C LYS A 120 23.42 -10.47 1.21
N ARG A 121 23.24 -11.33 2.21
CA ARG A 121 24.33 -11.82 3.06
C ARG A 121 24.36 -13.32 3.17
N TRP A 122 25.56 -13.88 3.14
CA TRP A 122 25.78 -15.28 3.48
C TRP A 122 25.81 -15.39 4.99
N ILE A 123 25.02 -16.30 5.55
CA ILE A 123 24.93 -16.45 7.00
C ILE A 123 25.23 -17.88 7.43
N THR A 124 25.60 -18.01 8.70
CA THR A 124 25.61 -19.30 9.40
C THR A 124 25.15 -19.10 10.83
N PHE A 125 24.94 -20.19 11.55
CA PHE A 125 24.62 -20.14 12.98
C PHE A 125 25.78 -20.76 13.73
N ASP A 126 26.29 -20.06 14.74
CA ASP A 126 27.34 -20.59 15.61
C ASP A 126 26.79 -21.71 16.52
N THR A 127 27.67 -22.28 17.35
CA THR A 127 27.31 -23.34 18.30
C THR A 127 26.32 -22.88 19.38
N SER A 128 26.12 -21.57 19.54
CA SER A 128 25.15 -20.96 20.45
C SER A 128 23.84 -20.55 19.74
N GLY A 129 23.73 -20.80 18.43
CA GLY A 129 22.56 -20.44 17.63
C GLY A 129 22.50 -18.96 17.20
N ILE A 130 23.61 -18.22 17.32
CA ILE A 130 23.68 -16.82 16.92
C ILE A 130 24.01 -16.71 15.42
N GLU A 131 23.31 -15.82 14.72
CA GLU A 131 23.58 -15.52 13.31
C GLU A 131 24.96 -14.86 13.15
N VAL A 132 25.80 -15.45 12.31
CA VAL A 132 27.13 -14.95 11.96
C VAL A 132 27.14 -14.63 10.47
N ASP A 133 27.56 -13.41 10.14
CA ASP A 133 27.75 -12.96 8.76
C ASP A 133 29.04 -13.55 8.17
N LEU A 134 28.92 -14.16 6.99
CA LEU A 134 30.01 -14.74 6.22
C LEU A 134 30.31 -13.95 4.95
N THR A 135 29.71 -12.77 4.76
CA THR A 135 29.90 -11.89 3.61
C THR A 135 31.33 -11.33 3.61
N GLY A 136 32.27 -12.11 3.05
CA GLY A 136 33.72 -11.83 3.05
C GLY A 136 34.59 -13.00 3.53
N ASN A 137 34.00 -14.04 4.12
CA ASN A 137 34.71 -15.23 4.58
C ASN A 137 34.44 -16.44 3.66
N THR A 138 34.91 -16.34 2.41
CA THR A 138 34.71 -17.36 1.35
C THR A 138 35.35 -18.71 1.67
N GLY A 139 36.31 -18.76 2.59
CA GLY A 139 36.96 -19.99 3.05
C GLY A 139 36.18 -20.75 4.14
N HIS A 140 35.10 -20.20 4.66
CA HIS A 140 34.29 -20.86 5.68
C HIS A 140 33.47 -22.00 5.07
N ALA A 141 33.45 -23.19 5.71
CA ALA A 141 32.77 -24.37 5.18
C ALA A 141 31.24 -24.20 4.98
N ALA A 142 30.64 -23.23 5.67
CA ALA A 142 29.23 -22.88 5.53
C ALA A 142 28.96 -21.74 4.52
N TYR A 143 30.00 -21.13 3.93
CA TYR A 143 29.84 -20.12 2.90
C TYR A 143 29.10 -20.69 1.70
N GLY A 144 28.15 -19.94 1.14
CA GLY A 144 27.31 -20.39 0.03
C GLY A 144 26.16 -21.35 0.40
N LYS A 145 26.03 -21.74 1.68
CA LYS A 145 24.96 -22.66 2.13
C LYS A 145 23.66 -21.95 2.49
N PHE A 146 23.73 -20.82 3.21
CA PHE A 146 22.54 -20.07 3.60
C PHE A 146 22.65 -18.62 3.14
N LEU A 147 21.68 -18.19 2.34
CA LEU A 147 21.55 -16.83 1.86
C LEU A 147 20.39 -16.15 2.57
N LYS A 148 20.69 -15.04 3.23
CA LYS A 148 19.71 -14.11 3.77
C LYS A 148 19.54 -12.97 2.77
N LEU A 149 18.31 -12.81 2.30
CA LEU A 149 17.93 -11.76 1.38
C LEU A 149 16.86 -10.90 2.05
N ILE A 150 17.08 -9.59 2.11
CA ILE A 150 16.08 -8.62 2.53
C ILE A 150 15.78 -7.73 1.34
N ILE A 151 14.51 -7.75 0.91
CA ILE A 151 14.01 -6.94 -0.19
C ILE A 151 13.02 -5.90 0.35
N ASP A 152 13.00 -4.72 -0.25
CA ASP A 152 12.06 -3.65 0.09
C ASP A 152 11.27 -3.22 -1.14
N ASN A 153 10.02 -2.85 -0.90
CA ASN A 153 9.21 -2.10 -1.85
C ASN A 153 8.32 -1.13 -1.07
N GLY A 154 8.49 0.17 -1.30
CA GLY A 154 7.66 1.20 -0.66
C GLY A 154 7.86 1.32 0.85
N GLY A 155 9.01 0.91 1.41
CA GLY A 155 9.32 0.98 2.84
C GLY A 155 8.80 -0.20 3.67
N GLN A 156 8.37 -1.28 3.02
CA GLN A 156 8.04 -2.54 3.67
C GLN A 156 9.12 -3.59 3.36
N PRO A 157 9.98 -3.96 4.32
CA PRO A 157 11.01 -4.96 4.11
C PRO A 157 10.45 -6.38 4.29
N LEU A 158 10.80 -7.28 3.37
CA LEU A 158 10.53 -8.71 3.46
C LEU A 158 11.83 -9.49 3.49
N VAL A 159 11.91 -10.43 4.45
CA VAL A 159 13.06 -11.31 4.64
C VAL A 159 12.80 -12.66 4.01
N LEU A 160 13.72 -13.10 3.15
CA LEU A 160 13.77 -14.44 2.59
C LEU A 160 15.04 -15.14 3.09
N LEU A 161 14.87 -16.34 3.63
CA LEU A 161 15.97 -17.22 3.99
C LEU A 161 15.99 -18.41 3.03
N LEU A 162 17.08 -18.54 2.30
CA LEU A 162 17.27 -19.55 1.26
C LEU A 162 18.45 -20.45 1.64
N SER A 163 18.26 -21.75 1.60
CA SER A 163 19.31 -22.74 1.86
C SER A 163 19.66 -23.49 0.59
N ARG A 164 20.92 -23.70 0.28
CA ARG A 164 21.29 -24.54 -0.86
C ARG A 164 20.91 -26.00 -0.56
N GLN A 165 20.04 -26.60 -1.38
CA GLN A 165 19.68 -28.02 -1.25
C GLN A 165 20.82 -28.90 -1.78
N GLY A 166 21.31 -29.83 -0.96
CA GLY A 166 22.32 -30.83 -1.35
C GLY A 166 23.79 -30.46 -1.11
N ALA A 167 24.09 -29.52 -0.20
CA ALA A 167 25.46 -29.07 0.14
C ALA A 167 25.97 -29.56 1.51
#